data_AF-A0A842T3D9-F1
#
_entry.id   AF-A0A842T3D9-F1
#
_cell.length_a   1.000
_cell.length_b   1.000
_cell.length_c   1.000
_cell.angle_alpha   90.00
_cell.angle_beta   90.00
_cell.angle_gamma   90.00
#
_symmetry.space_group_name_H-M   'P 1'
#
loop_
_entity.id
_entity.type
_entity.pdbx_description
1 polymer ?
#
loop_
_entity_poly.entity_id
_entity_poly.type
_entity_poly.pdbx_seq_one_letter_code
_entity_poly.pdbx_strand_id
1 'polypeptide(L)' 'MLRYFFRDKHSREFSRHRYLYDYDMLKGILMDIGFKQVDKCAYRQGRVPDISILDNNPEESLYIEAIK' A
#
# COMPACT_ATOMS: atom_id res chain seq x y z
N MET A 1 -12.85 11.50 0.94
CA MET A 1 -11.98 10.44 0.40
C MET A 1 -11.08 9.84 1.49
N LEU A 2 -10.29 10.65 2.22
CA LEU A 2 -9.35 10.17 3.25
C LEU A 2 -9.97 9.36 4.42
N ARG A 3 -11.25 9.61 4.77
CA ARG A 3 -11.96 8.84 5.80
C ARG A 3 -12.11 7.34 5.51
N TYR A 4 -11.99 6.93 4.23
CA TYR A 4 -12.00 5.51 3.86
C TYR A 4 -10.70 4.81 4.27
N PHE A 5 -9.57 5.53 4.20
CA PHE A 5 -8.24 4.98 4.44
C PHE A 5 -7.85 4.95 5.92
N PHE A 6 -8.32 5.91 6.71
CA PHE A 6 -8.01 6.00 8.14
C PHE A 6 -9.23 5.67 8.99
N ARG A 7 -9.22 4.52 9.66
CA ARG A 7 -10.20 4.16 10.71
C ARG A 7 -9.75 4.70 12.06
N ASP A 8 -10.71 4.98 12.95
CA ASP A 8 -10.45 5.48 14.31
C ASP A 8 -9.45 4.58 15.06
N LYS A 9 -8.46 5.23 15.69
CA LYS A 9 -7.31 4.60 16.39
C LYS A 9 -7.69 3.73 17.61
N HIS A 10 -8.97 3.58 17.92
CA HIS A 10 -9.46 2.85 19.08
C HIS A 10 -9.61 1.33 18.86
N SER A 11 -9.31 0.78 17.68
CA SER A 11 -9.43 -0.66 17.43
C SER A 11 -8.10 -1.42 17.61
N ARG A 12 -7.92 -1.92 18.84
CA ARG A 12 -7.56 -3.32 19.22
C ARG A 12 -6.21 -3.90 18.79
N GLU A 13 -5.55 -4.53 19.76
CA GLU A 13 -4.25 -5.25 19.76
C GLU A 13 -3.98 -6.20 18.56
N PHE A 14 -5.00 -6.59 17.80
CA PHE A 14 -4.92 -7.48 16.65
C PHE A 14 -4.45 -6.81 15.34
N SER A 15 -4.35 -5.48 15.28
CA SER A 15 -3.88 -4.76 14.08
C SER A 15 -2.35 -4.80 13.88
N ARG A 16 -1.62 -5.51 14.74
CA ARG A 16 -0.14 -5.57 14.73
C ARG A 16 0.42 -6.72 13.89
N HIS A 17 -0.42 -7.54 13.27
CA HIS A 17 0.06 -8.59 12.37
C HIS A 17 0.65 -7.94 11.12
N ARG A 18 1.99 -7.88 11.08
CA ARG A 18 2.74 -7.44 9.90
C ARG A 18 2.68 -8.57 8.88
N TYR A 19 1.93 -8.35 7.82
CA TYR A 19 2.01 -9.22 6.65
C TYR A 19 3.31 -8.91 5.92
N LEU A 20 4.24 -9.85 5.93
CA LEU A 20 5.57 -9.74 5.34
C LEU A 20 5.52 -10.01 3.83
N TYR A 21 4.70 -9.25 3.11
CA TYR A 21 4.70 -9.31 1.66
C TYR A 21 5.98 -8.65 1.12
N ASP A 22 6.61 -9.32 0.16
CA ASP A 22 7.63 -8.70 -0.67
C ASP A 22 7.03 -8.23 -2.01
N TYR A 23 7.85 -7.52 -2.78
CA TYR A 23 7.44 -6.95 -4.05
C TYR A 23 7.06 -8.02 -5.07
N ASP A 24 7.81 -9.12 -5.15
CA ASP A 24 7.61 -10.14 -6.18
C ASP A 24 6.30 -10.91 -5.95
N MET A 25 5.97 -11.19 -4.69
CA MET A 25 4.70 -11.81 -4.32
C MET A 25 3.50 -10.92 -4.69
N LEU A 26 3.53 -9.64 -4.31
CA LEU A 26 2.43 -8.72 -4.64
C LEU A 26 2.33 -8.47 -6.14
N LYS A 27 3.47 -8.34 -6.83
CA LYS A 27 3.50 -8.18 -8.28
C LYS A 27 2.84 -9.36 -8.98
N GLY A 28 3.19 -10.60 -8.61
CA GLY A 28 2.56 -11.80 -9.17
C GLY A 28 1.04 -11.78 -8.99
N ILE A 29 0.57 -11.57 -7.77
CA ILE A 29 -0.87 -11.53 -7.46
C ILE A 29 -1.60 -10.43 -8.25
N LEU A 30 -1.02 -9.22 -8.33
CA LEU A 30 -1.63 -8.10 -9.05
C LEU A 30 -1.68 -8.36 -10.55
N MET A 31 -0.61 -8.91 -11.13
CA MET A 31 -0.59 -9.28 -12.54
C MET A 31 -1.62 -10.38 -12.86
N ASP A 32 -1.75 -11.40 -11.99
CA ASP A 32 -2.73 -12.49 -12.16
C ASP A 32 -4.18 -12.01 -12.12
N ILE A 33 -4.48 -10.97 -11.32
CA ILE A 33 -5.81 -10.34 -11.23
C ILE A 33 -6.08 -9.38 -12.43
N GLY A 34 -5.08 -9.18 -13.29
CA GLY A 34 -5.20 -8.45 -14.55
C GLY A 34 -4.72 -7.00 -14.51
N PHE A 35 -3.91 -6.62 -13.51
CA PHE A 35 -3.14 -5.37 -13.60
C PHE A 35 -2.03 -5.52 -14.64
N LYS A 36 -1.85 -4.49 -15.47
CA LYS A 36 -0.91 -4.51 -16.61
C LYS A 36 0.45 -3.93 -16.27
N GLN A 37 0.49 -3.03 -15.30
CA GLN A 37 1.69 -2.37 -14.84
C GLN A 37 1.72 -2.40 -13.32
N VAL A 38 2.83 -2.87 -12.77
CA VAL A 38 3.07 -2.93 -11.33
C VAL A 38 4.50 -2.48 -11.09
N ASP A 39 4.65 -1.34 -10.43
CA ASP A 39 5.93 -0.70 -10.18
C ASP A 39 6.17 -0.56 -8.69
N LYS A 40 7.43 -0.78 -8.27
CA LYS A 40 7.87 -0.46 -6.92
C LYS A 40 8.10 1.04 -6.82
N CYS A 41 7.55 1.64 -5.77
CA CYS A 41 7.67 3.07 -5.51
C CYS A 41 8.53 3.34 -4.27
N ALA A 42 8.93 4.60 -4.10
CA ALA A 42 9.49 5.10 -2.85
C ALA A 42 8.41 5.83 -2.04
N TYR A 43 8.71 6.11 -0.78
CA TYR A 43 7.84 6.86 0.13
C TYR A 43 7.31 8.14 -0.51
N ARG A 44 5.98 8.31 -0.54
CA ARG A 44 5.27 9.48 -1.08
C ARG A 44 5.52 9.72 -2.57
N GLN A 45 5.86 8.67 -3.33
CA GLN A 45 6.04 8.74 -4.77
C GLN A 45 5.03 7.85 -5.50
N GLY A 46 4.38 8.42 -6.51
CA GLY A 46 3.31 7.76 -7.26
C GLY A 46 2.32 8.78 -7.82
N ARG A 47 1.31 8.28 -8.52
CA ARG A 47 0.23 9.05 -9.14
C ARG A 47 -1.02 9.13 -8.26
N VAL A 48 -1.07 8.37 -7.18
CA VAL A 48 -2.21 8.37 -6.26
C VAL A 48 -2.42 9.78 -5.65
N PRO A 49 -3.63 10.34 -5.68
CA PRO A 49 -3.91 11.62 -5.00
C PRO A 49 -3.68 11.53 -3.49
N ASP A 50 -3.31 12.64 -2.86
CA ASP A 50 -3.06 12.73 -1.41
C ASP A 50 -1.96 11.78 -0.89
N ILE A 51 -1.04 11.35 -1.75
CA ILE A 51 0.03 10.40 -1.38
C ILE A 51 0.88 10.86 -0.19
N SER A 52 1.04 12.18 -0.03
CA SER A 52 1.75 12.79 1.11
C SER A 52 1.07 12.54 2.47
N ILE A 53 -0.23 12.24 2.46
CA ILE A 53 -1.03 11.92 3.64
C ILE A 53 -1.18 10.40 3.79
N LEU A 54 -1.40 9.69 2.68
CA LEU A 54 -1.64 8.25 2.66
C LEU A 54 -0.41 7.44 3.06
N ASP A 55 0.77 7.81 2.56
CA ASP A 55 2.03 7.20 2.96
C ASP A 55 2.47 7.82 4.29
N ASN A 56 2.19 7.10 5.38
CA ASN A 56 2.44 7.57 6.74
C ASN A 56 3.49 6.77 7.53
N ASN A 57 4.02 5.66 6.98
CA ASN A 57 4.98 4.78 7.64
C ASN A 57 6.22 4.49 6.75
N PRO A 58 7.17 5.44 6.64
CA PRO A 58 8.29 5.37 5.69
C PRO A 58 9.25 4.19 5.89
N GLU A 59 9.41 3.70 7.12
CA GLU A 59 10.42 2.69 7.46
C GLU A 59 9.94 1.25 7.28
N GLU A 60 8.63 1.01 7.38
CA GLU A 60 8.07 -0.34 7.50
C GLU A 60 7.16 -0.74 6.34
N SER A 61 6.88 0.18 5.41
CA SER A 61 5.92 -0.04 4.33
C SER A 61 6.59 -0.43 3.01
N LEU A 62 5.92 -1.31 2.27
CA LEU A 62 6.20 -1.60 0.87
C LEU A 62 5.29 -0.73 -0.01
N TYR A 63 5.88 0.16 -0.80
CA TYR A 63 5.15 1.04 -1.72
C TYR A 63 5.12 0.45 -3.12
N ILE A 64 3.93 0.20 -3.65
CA ILE A 64 3.70 -0.35 -4.98
C ILE A 64 2.56 0.43 -5.63
N GLU A 65 2.74 0.81 -6.89
CA GLU A 65 1.68 1.37 -7.73
C GLU A 65 1.30 0.36 -8.81
N ALA A 66 0.00 0.13 -8.99
CA ALA A 66 -0.52 -0.80 -9.99
C ALA A 66 -1.61 -0.15 -10.86
N ILE A 67 -1.53 -0.38 -12.17
CA ILE A 67 -2.46 0.15 -13.18
C ILE A 67 -3.08 -1.02 -13.95
N LYS A 68 -4.41 -0.99 -14.10
CA LYS A 68 -5.19 -1.99 -14.83
C LYS A 68 -5.40 -1.61 -16.30
#